data_AF-A0A090WVG3-F1
#
_entry.id   AF-A0A090WVG3-F1
#
_cell.length_a   1.000
_cell.length_b   1.000
_cell.length_c   1.000
_cell.angle_alpha   90.00
_cell.angle_beta   90.00
_cell.angle_gamma   90.00
#
_symmetry.space_group_name_H-M   'P 1'
#
loop_
_entity.id
_entity.type
_entity.pdbx_description
1 polymer ?
#
loop_
_entity_poly.entity_id
_entity_poly.type
_entity_poly.pdbx_seq_one_letter_code
_entity_poly.pdbx_strand_id
1 'polypeptide(L)'
;MGVQNILDREHELSTIIFKRLKPIDNLKILAPEHVDRLGVFSFYIEKAHYNLIVKLLNDRFGVQSRGGCSCAGTYGHYLLNVDEPTSKSIEKKILELFG
;
A
#
# COMPACT_ATOMS: atom_id res chain seq x y z
N MET A 1 8.89 -22.87 18.53
CA MET A 1 9.16 -21.79 17.55
C MET A 1 9.98 -20.73 18.28
N GLY A 2 11.24 -20.50 17.90
CA GLY A 2 12.09 -19.45 18.47
C GLY A 2 12.07 -18.18 17.63
N VAL A 3 12.56 -17.06 18.17
CA VAL A 3 12.61 -15.75 17.47
C VAL A 3 13.28 -15.86 16.11
N GLN A 4 14.43 -16.55 16.05
CA GLN A 4 15.16 -16.75 14.81
C GLN A 4 14.31 -17.48 13.75
N ASN A 5 13.63 -18.57 14.14
CA ASN A 5 12.79 -19.33 13.22
C ASN A 5 11.58 -18.51 12.71
N ILE A 6 11.06 -17.58 13.51
CA ILE A 6 9.97 -16.68 13.10
C ILE A 6 10.50 -15.69 12.06
N LEU A 7 11.67 -15.09 12.33
CA LEU A 7 12.32 -14.14 11.41
C LEU A 7 12.70 -14.81 10.08
N ASP A 8 13.30 -16.00 10.13
CA ASP A 8 13.66 -16.78 8.95
C ASP A 8 12.42 -17.11 8.10
N ARG A 9 11.31 -17.48 8.76
CA ARG A 9 10.04 -17.73 8.09
C ARG A 9 9.46 -16.47 7.46
N GLU A 10 9.59 -15.31 8.11
CA GLU A 10 9.15 -14.03 7.57
C GLU A 10 9.95 -13.64 6.31
N HIS A 11 11.27 -13.82 6.32
CA HIS A 11 12.13 -13.58 5.15
C HIS A 11 11.83 -14.53 3.99
N GLU A 12 11.57 -15.81 4.30
CA GLU A 12 11.17 -16.80 3.30
C GLU A 12 9.87 -16.38 2.60
N LEU A 13 8.83 -16.04 3.38
CA LEU A 13 7.54 -15.61 2.84
C LEU A 13 7.66 -14.32 2.03
N SER A 14 8.43 -13.36 2.52
CA SER A 14 8.64 -12.08 1.83
C SER A 14 9.31 -12.28 0.47
N THR A 15 10.30 -13.18 0.40
CA THR A 15 10.96 -13.55 -0.85
C THR A 15 9.98 -14.19 -1.85
N ILE A 16 9.12 -15.09 -1.38
CA ILE A 16 8.09 -15.73 -2.21
C ILE A 16 7.13 -14.68 -2.78
N ILE A 17 6.66 -13.75 -1.94
CA ILE A 17 5.70 -12.72 -2.33
C ILE A 17 6.33 -11.78 -3.38
N PHE A 18 7.53 -11.25 -3.13
CA PHE A 18 8.22 -10.40 -4.11
C PHE A 18 8.43 -11.11 -5.46
N LYS A 19 8.88 -12.37 -5.43
CA LYS A 19 9.08 -13.17 -6.65
C LYS A 19 7.80 -13.35 -7.46
N ARG A 20 6.64 -13.42 -6.78
CA ARG A 20 5.32 -13.61 -7.41
C ARG A 20 4.68 -12.30 -7.88
N LEU A 21 4.84 -11.22 -7.12
CA LEU A 21 4.20 -9.93 -7.42
C LEU A 21 4.99 -9.10 -8.44
N LYS A 22 6.33 -9.13 -8.38
CA LYS A 22 7.20 -8.31 -9.25
C LYS A 22 7.01 -8.55 -10.76
N PRO A 23 6.73 -9.77 -11.25
CA PRO A 23 6.50 -10.01 -12.67
C PRO A 23 5.12 -9.59 -13.19
N ILE A 24 4.22 -9.08 -12.35
CA ILE A 24 2.87 -8.69 -12.76
C ILE A 24 2.93 -7.26 -13.30
N ASP A 25 2.88 -7.10 -14.63
CA ASP A 25 3.16 -5.83 -15.32
C ASP A 25 2.32 -4.64 -14.83
N ASN A 26 1.02 -4.87 -14.61
CA ASN A 26 0.06 -3.86 -14.19
C ASN A 26 -0.04 -3.70 -12.66
N LEU A 27 0.78 -4.40 -11.88
CA LEU A 27 0.84 -4.27 -10.43
C LEU A 27 2.11 -3.52 -10.03
N LYS A 28 1.94 -2.45 -9.25
CA LYS A 28 3.04 -1.63 -8.73
C LYS A 28 3.13 -1.78 -7.23
N ILE A 29 4.21 -2.38 -6.76
CA ILE A 29 4.56 -2.43 -5.34
C ILE A 29 5.07 -1.06 -4.93
N LEU A 30 4.64 -0.56 -3.78
CA LEU A 30 5.15 0.67 -3.18
C LEU A 30 6.46 0.41 -2.45
N ALA A 31 7.47 1.23 -2.75
CA ALA A 31 8.86 1.10 -2.30
C ALA A 31 9.48 -0.28 -2.61
N PRO A 32 9.56 -0.68 -3.90
CA PRO A 32 10.06 -1.99 -4.30
C PRO A 32 11.56 -2.21 -4.06
N GLU A 33 12.32 -1.15 -3.82
CA GLU A 33 13.75 -1.15 -3.51
C GLU A 33 14.05 -1.66 -2.09
N HIS A 34 13.10 -1.54 -1.16
CA HIS A 34 13.24 -2.03 0.19
C HIS A 34 12.82 -3.51 0.26
N VAL A 35 13.77 -4.40 -0.02
CA VAL A 35 13.54 -5.86 0.00
C VAL A 35 13.72 -6.46 1.39
N ASP A 36 14.60 -5.87 2.22
CA ASP A 36 14.74 -6.18 3.63
C ASP A 36 13.74 -5.31 4.41
N ARG A 37 12.56 -5.88 4.69
CA ARG A 37 11.44 -5.19 5.33
C ARG A 37 10.55 -6.20 6.04
N LEU A 38 9.72 -5.68 6.94
CA LEU A 38 8.60 -6.45 7.49
C LEU A 38 7.72 -6.99 6.37
N GLY A 39 7.08 -8.14 6.60
CA GLY A 39 6.17 -8.84 5.67
C GLY A 39 4.87 -8.09 5.30
N VAL A 40 4.89 -6.76 5.29
CA VAL A 40 3.80 -5.85 4.92
C VAL A 40 4.02 -5.38 3.50
N PHE A 41 3.09 -5.71 2.60
CA PHE A 41 3.15 -5.36 1.18
C PHE A 41 2.05 -4.37 0.82
N SER A 42 2.43 -3.22 0.27
CA SER A 42 1.50 -2.23 -0.28
C SER A 42 1.68 -2.19 -1.79
N PHE A 43 0.58 -2.24 -2.53
CA PHE A 43 0.61 -2.20 -3.99
C PHE A 43 -0.68 -1.59 -4.54
N TYR A 44 -0.63 -1.17 -5.80
CA TYR A 44 -1.82 -0.83 -6.57
C TYR A 44 -1.79 -1.55 -7.92
N ILE A 45 -2.97 -1.70 -8.53
CA ILE A 45 -3.12 -2.27 -9.87
C ILE A 45 -3.58 -1.14 -10.79
N GLU A 46 -2.83 -0.92 -11.86
CA GLU A 46 -3.15 0.09 -12.86
C GLU A 46 -4.53 -0.19 -13.47
N LYS A 47 -5.29 0.89 -13.70
CA LYS A 47 -6.66 0.83 -14.27
C LYS A 47 -7.67 0.03 -13.43
N ALA A 48 -7.38 -0.25 -12.16
CA ALA A 48 -8.31 -0.88 -11.23
C ALA A 48 -8.47 -0.05 -9.95
N HIS A 49 -9.71 0.22 -9.56
CA HIS A 49 -9.99 0.89 -8.29
C HIS A 49 -9.69 -0.07 -7.13
N TYR A 50 -8.97 0.39 -6.09
CA TYR A 50 -8.52 -0.47 -4.99
C TYR A 50 -9.65 -1.26 -4.32
N ASN A 51 -10.84 -0.66 -4.13
CA ASN A 51 -12.02 -1.34 -3.57
C ASN A 51 -12.40 -2.63 -4.31
N LEU A 52 -12.25 -2.67 -5.65
CA LEU A 52 -12.54 -3.88 -6.42
C LEU A 52 -11.55 -4.98 -6.06
N ILE A 53 -10.26 -4.65 -6.01
CA ILE A 53 -9.20 -5.60 -5.68
C ILE A 53 -9.35 -6.13 -4.26
N VAL A 54 -9.64 -5.25 -3.29
CA VAL A 54 -9.90 -5.63 -1.90
C VAL A 54 -11.07 -6.59 -1.79
N LYS A 55 -12.20 -6.28 -2.45
CA LYS A 55 -13.37 -7.18 -2.47
C LYS A 55 -13.05 -8.53 -3.09
N LEU A 56 -12.33 -8.57 -4.21
CA LEU A 56 -11.93 -9.82 -4.85
C LEU A 56 -11.03 -10.65 -3.94
N LEU A 57 -10.00 -10.04 -3.34
CA LEU A 57 -9.10 -10.75 -2.43
C LEU A 57 -9.86 -11.29 -1.22
N ASN A 58 -10.69 -10.48 -0.57
CA ASN A 58 -11.42 -10.86 0.64
C ASN A 58 -12.52 -11.89 0.34
N ASP A 59 -13.41 -11.60 -0.60
CA ASP A 59 -14.68 -12.34 -0.76
C ASP A 59 -14.53 -13.53 -1.72
N ARG A 60 -13.67 -13.41 -2.73
CA ARG A 60 -13.48 -14.48 -3.74
C ARG A 60 -12.32 -15.41 -3.38
N PHE A 61 -11.23 -14.87 -2.86
CA PHE A 61 -10.00 -15.64 -2.61
C PHE A 61 -9.71 -15.87 -1.11
N GLY A 62 -10.48 -15.27 -0.20
CA GLY A 62 -10.30 -15.44 1.25
C GLY A 62 -9.03 -14.78 1.80
N VAL A 63 -8.34 -13.94 1.01
CA VAL A 63 -7.12 -13.23 1.38
C VAL A 63 -7.52 -11.88 1.98
N GLN A 64 -7.47 -11.79 3.31
CA GLN A 64 -7.84 -10.57 4.02
C GLN A 64 -6.87 -9.42 3.70
N SER A 65 -7.41 -8.38 3.10
CA SER A 65 -6.69 -7.20 2.64
C SER A 65 -7.41 -5.94 3.08
N ARG A 66 -6.63 -4.87 3.26
CA ARG A 66 -7.13 -3.52 3.57
C ARG A 66 -6.72 -2.60 2.45
N GLY A 67 -7.60 -1.68 2.07
CA GLY A 67 -7.31 -0.67 1.06
C GLY A 67 -7.80 0.71 1.46
N GLY A 68 -7.37 1.70 0.69
CA GLY A 68 -7.64 3.11 0.95
C GLY A 68 -6.52 3.79 1.74
N CYS A 69 -6.57 5.12 1.79
CA CYS A 69 -5.58 5.95 2.47
C CYS A 69 -5.93 6.28 3.93
N SER A 70 -7.06 5.78 4.45
CA SER A 70 -7.59 6.23 5.74
C SER A 70 -6.63 5.98 6.92
N CYS A 71 -5.79 4.96 6.85
CA CYS A 71 -4.76 4.66 7.87
C CYS A 71 -3.36 5.20 7.53
N ALA A 72 -3.20 5.88 6.38
CA ALA A 72 -1.93 6.26 5.81
C ALA A 72 -1.94 7.69 5.24
N GLY A 73 -2.77 8.59 5.79
CA GLY A 73 -2.90 9.97 5.30
C GLY A 73 -1.56 10.72 5.25
N THR A 74 -0.74 10.59 6.29
CA THR A 74 0.61 11.17 6.34
C THR A 74 1.55 10.55 5.30
N TYR A 75 1.41 9.26 5.01
CA TYR A 75 2.15 8.61 3.92
C TYR A 75 1.67 9.09 2.54
N GLY A 76 0.39 9.41 2.39
CA GLY A 76 -0.13 10.09 1.21
C GLY A 76 0.49 11.47 1.00
N HIS A 77 0.66 12.25 2.08
CA HIS A 77 1.34 13.55 2.02
C HIS A 77 2.80 13.38 1.59
N TYR A 78 3.51 12.40 2.16
CA TYR A 78 4.89 12.09 1.79
C TYR A 78 5.02 11.64 0.32
N LEU A 79 4.19 10.69 -0.11
CA LEU A 79 4.22 10.17 -1.48
C LEU A 79 3.87 11.22 -2.54
N LEU A 80 2.96 12.14 -2.21
CA LEU A 80 2.48 13.18 -3.13
C LEU A 80 3.25 14.50 -3.00
N ASN A 81 4.28 14.55 -2.15
CA ASN A 81 5.01 15.77 -1.79
C ASN A 81 4.07 16.93 -1.37
N VAL A 82 3.01 16.61 -0.64
CA VAL A 82 2.09 17.61 -0.10
C VAL A 82 2.62 18.07 1.25
N ASP A 83 3.35 19.19 1.22
CA ASP A 83 3.80 19.87 2.43
C ASP A 83 2.65 20.60 3.15
N GLU A 84 2.91 21.08 4.37
CA GLU A 84 1.90 21.76 5.17
C GLU A 84 1.33 23.02 4.49
N PRO A 85 2.14 23.90 3.84
CA PRO A 85 1.61 25.01 3.05
C PRO A 85 0.68 24.57 1.91
N THR A 86 1.05 23.54 1.15
CA THR A 86 0.25 23.01 0.04
C THR A 86 -1.05 22.42 0.56
N SER A 87 -0.99 21.67 1.67
CA SER A 87 -2.17 21.12 2.34
C SER A 87 -3.15 22.23 2.73
N LYS A 88 -2.67 23.29 3.39
CA LYS A 88 -3.50 24.45 3.79
C LYS A 88 -4.08 25.21 2.60
N SER A 89 -3.32 25.31 1.51
CA SER A 89 -3.82 25.94 0.27
C SER A 89 -4.96 25.14 -0.36
N ILE A 90 -4.86 23.81 -0.39
CA ILE A 90 -5.92 22.92 -0.88
C ILE A 90 -7.15 23.04 0.01
N GLU A 91 -6.99 22.99 1.33
CA GLU A 91 -8.07 23.15 2.31
C GLU A 91 -8.82 24.48 2.10
N LYS A 92 -8.09 25.59 1.98
CA LYS A 92 -8.69 26.92 1.76
C LYS A 92 -9.53 26.96 0.48
N LYS A 93 -9.02 26.40 -0.63
CA LYS A 93 -9.76 26.34 -1.90
C LYS A 93 -11.03 25.50 -1.80
N ILE A 94 -11.00 24.40 -1.05
CA ILE A 94 -12.19 23.57 -0.81
C ILE A 94 -13.23 24.38 -0.02
N LEU A 95 -12.83 25.06 1.05
CA LEU A 95 -13.72 25.89 1.85
C LEU A 95 -14.33 27.05 1.05
N GLU A 96 -13.57 27.68 0.15
CA GLU A 96 -14.07 28.74 -0.75
C GLU A 96 -15.04 28.22 -1.82
N LEU A 97 -14.96 26.94 -2.21
CA LEU A 97 -15.85 26.33 -3.21
C LEU A 97 -17.21 25.89 -2.65
N PHE A 98 -17.27 25.60 -1.34
CA PHE A 98 -18.48 25.13 -0.66
C PHE A 98 -19.05 26.13 0.35
N GLY A 99 -18.45 27.32 0.46
CA GLY A 99 -18.85 28.41 1.35
C GLY A 99 -19.71 29.47 0.67
#